data_AF-A0A182VD02-F1
#
_entry.id   AF-A0A182VD02-F1
#
_cell.length_a   1.000
_cell.length_b   1.000
_cell.length_c   1.000
_cell.angle_alpha   90.00
_cell.angle_beta   90.00
_cell.angle_gamma   90.00
#
_symmetry.space_group_name_H-M   'P 1'
#
loop_
_entity.id
_entity.type
_entity.pdbx_description
1 polymer ?
#
loop_
_entity_poly.entity_id
_entity_poly.type
_entity_poly.pdbx_seq_one_letter_code
_entity_poly.pdbx_strand_id
1 'polypeptide(L)'
;MNDIRQLKDQQRDKHPGFDSYIECMSRSLFTGLATFSLGFAGIYFLQQIGQRYLPYTKKGNILVATLVATGAAYKVTSDRTRACQARWMAVEEKYSVLQDAIEPAVPSKETIV
;
A
#
# COMPACT_ATOMS: atom_id res chain seq x y z
N MET A 1 4.32 1.31 -28.41
CA MET A 1 3.44 1.06 -27.24
C MET A 1 3.72 -0.28 -26.54
N ASN A 2 4.92 -0.87 -26.69
CA ASN A 2 5.28 -2.15 -26.02
C ASN A 2 6.37 -2.01 -24.95
N ASP A 3 7.09 -0.89 -24.90
CA ASP A 3 8.22 -0.70 -23.99
C ASP A 3 7.83 -0.80 -22.51
N ILE A 4 6.69 -0.23 -22.11
CA ILE A 4 6.28 -0.23 -20.69
C ILE A 4 6.00 -1.64 -20.15
N ARG A 5 5.49 -2.55 -20.99
CA ARG A 5 5.24 -3.94 -20.59
C ARG A 5 6.56 -4.70 -20.43
N GLN A 6 7.47 -4.55 -21.39
CA GLN A 6 8.79 -5.19 -21.31
C GLN A 6 9.61 -4.68 -20.12
N LEU A 7 9.56 -3.37 -19.83
CA LEU A 7 10.21 -2.82 -18.64
C LEU A 7 9.62 -3.39 -17.36
N LYS A 8 8.30 -3.56 -17.29
CA LYS A 8 7.63 -4.17 -16.14
C LYS A 8 8.01 -5.64 -15.96
N ASP A 9 8.10 -6.40 -17.06
CA ASP A 9 8.49 -7.80 -17.03
C ASP A 9 9.98 -7.95 -16.66
N GLN A 10 10.87 -7.12 -17.19
CA GLN A 10 12.29 -7.12 -16.78
C GLN A 10 12.50 -6.74 -15.31
N GLN A 11 11.71 -5.81 -14.77
CA GLN A 11 11.76 -5.46 -13.34
C GLN A 11 11.20 -6.58 -12.46
N ARG A 12 10.19 -7.31 -12.95
CA ARG A 12 9.59 -8.45 -12.26
C ARG A 12 10.52 -9.67 -12.23
N ASP A 13 11.28 -9.89 -13.29
CA ASP A 13 12.30 -10.96 -13.34
C ASP A 13 13.50 -10.63 -12.44
N LYS A 14 13.89 -9.36 -12.34
CA LYS A 14 15.01 -8.92 -11.50
C LYS A 14 14.66 -8.89 -10.01
N HIS A 15 13.39 -8.68 -9.67
CA HIS A 15 12.90 -8.64 -8.30
C HIS A 15 11.68 -9.59 -8.15
N PRO A 16 11.90 -10.89 -7.92
CA PRO A 16 10.81 -11.89 -7.84
C PRO A 16 9.82 -11.62 -6.71
N GLY A 17 10.21 -10.81 -5.71
CA GLY A 17 9.27 -10.32 -4.71
C GLY A 17 8.20 -9.38 -5.26
N PHE A 18 8.47 -8.64 -6.38
CA PHE A 18 7.81 -7.36 -6.78
C PHE A 18 6.31 -7.48 -6.88
N ASP A 19 5.87 -8.60 -7.43
CA ASP A 19 4.47 -8.90 -7.65
C ASP A 19 3.72 -9.01 -6.31
N SER A 20 4.30 -9.69 -5.32
CA SER A 20 3.71 -9.85 -3.99
C SER A 20 3.60 -8.52 -3.22
N TYR A 21 4.55 -7.61 -3.44
CA TYR A 21 4.53 -6.27 -2.84
C TYR A 21 3.43 -5.40 -3.44
N ILE A 22 3.30 -5.38 -4.77
CA ILE A 22 2.24 -4.61 -5.45
C ILE A 22 0.85 -5.16 -5.13
N GLU A 23 0.70 -6.48 -5.02
CA GLU A 23 -0.54 -7.10 -4.56
C GLU A 23 -0.89 -6.65 -3.14
N CYS A 24 0.07 -6.70 -2.22
CA CYS A 24 -0.11 -6.24 -0.84
C CYS A 24 -0.45 -4.74 -0.76
N MET A 25 0.21 -3.91 -1.58
CA MET A 25 0.01 -2.46 -1.62
C MET A 25 -1.39 -2.10 -2.14
N SER A 26 -1.81 -2.69 -3.25
CA SER A 26 -3.15 -2.46 -3.82
C SER A 26 -4.26 -2.88 -2.85
N ARG A 27 -4.12 -4.04 -2.20
CA ARG A 27 -5.07 -4.51 -1.18
C ARG A 27 -5.13 -3.58 0.03
N SER A 28 -3.99 -3.05 0.45
CA SER A 28 -3.91 -2.07 1.55
C SER A 28 -4.60 -0.76 1.19
N LEU A 29 -4.42 -0.27 -0.05
CA LEU A 29 -5.09 0.93 -0.56
C LEU A 29 -6.61 0.75 -0.63
N PHE A 30 -7.11 -0.37 -1.17
CA PHE A 30 -8.55 -0.64 -1.21
C PHE A 30 -9.15 -0.75 0.20
N THR A 31 -8.41 -1.33 1.14
CA THR A 31 -8.83 -1.40 2.55
C THR A 31 -8.88 0.01 3.18
N GLY A 32 -7.92 0.87 2.87
CA GLY A 32 -7.89 2.27 3.30
C GLY A 32 -9.09 3.07 2.76
N LEU A 33 -9.42 2.88 1.48
CA LEU A 33 -10.60 3.52 0.86
C LEU A 33 -11.91 3.00 1.47
N ALA A 34 -12.03 1.70 1.71
CA ALA A 34 -13.21 1.12 2.36
C ALA A 34 -13.40 1.66 3.78
N THR A 35 -12.31 1.71 4.57
CA THR A 35 -12.34 2.26 5.94
C THR A 35 -12.64 3.75 5.97
N PHE A 36 -12.11 4.53 5.02
CA PHE A 36 -12.49 5.94 4.85
C PHE A 36 -13.98 6.10 4.58
N SER A 37 -14.52 5.34 3.62
CA SER A 37 -15.92 5.44 3.19
C SER A 37 -16.89 5.06 4.32
N LEU A 38 -16.62 3.92 4.99
CA LEU A 38 -17.42 3.44 6.11
C LEU A 38 -17.28 4.35 7.34
N GLY A 39 -16.07 4.84 7.63
CA GLY A 39 -15.81 5.76 8.73
C GLY A 39 -16.52 7.11 8.52
N PHE A 40 -16.45 7.66 7.31
CA PHE A 40 -17.15 8.90 6.96
C PHE A 40 -18.67 8.73 7.07
N ALA A 41 -19.23 7.67 6.49
CA ALA A 41 -20.66 7.38 6.58
C ALA A 41 -21.10 7.20 8.04
N GLY A 42 -20.38 6.38 8.82
CA GLY A 42 -20.68 6.12 10.23
C GLY A 42 -20.67 7.39 11.08
N ILE A 43 -19.63 8.24 10.94
CA ILE A 43 -19.55 9.52 11.66
C ILE A 43 -20.65 10.47 11.19
N TYR A 44 -20.94 10.53 9.90
CA TYR A 44 -22.01 11.37 9.36
C TYR A 44 -23.38 11.00 9.92
N PHE A 45 -23.72 9.71 9.98
CA PHE A 45 -24.98 9.25 10.59
C PHE A 45 -25.04 9.53 12.10
N LEU A 46 -23.94 9.29 12.83
CA LEU A 46 -23.85 9.64 14.25
C LEU A 46 -24.07 11.15 14.49
N GLN A 47 -23.45 11.98 13.65
CA GLN A 47 -23.62 13.44 13.70
C GLN A 47 -25.05 13.88 13.34
N GLN A 48 -25.70 13.20 12.40
CA GLN A 48 -27.09 13.48 12.00
C GLN A 48 -28.09 13.15 13.10
N ILE A 49 -27.89 12.04 13.84
CA ILE A 49 -28.72 11.66 14.99
C ILE A 49 -28.46 12.61 16.17
N GLY A 50 -27.21 12.95 16.45
CA GLY A 50 -26.81 13.87 17.53
C GLY A 50 -27.24 15.32 17.32
N GLN A 51 -27.34 15.79 16.07
CA GLN A 51 -27.89 17.12 15.75
C GLN A 51 -29.35 17.31 16.19
N ARG A 52 -30.09 16.22 16.43
CA ARG A 52 -31.45 16.30 16.98
C ARG A 52 -31.47 16.74 18.45
N TYR A 53 -30.33 16.66 19.14
CA TYR A 53 -30.20 16.94 20.58
C TYR A 53 -29.33 18.18 20.88
N LEU A 54 -28.47 18.62 19.95
CA LEU A 54 -27.52 19.74 20.15
C LEU A 54 -27.58 20.77 18.98
N PRO A 55 -27.75 22.08 19.25
CA PRO A 55 -27.88 23.13 18.23
C PRO A 55 -26.52 23.51 17.61
N TYR A 56 -25.86 22.55 16.94
CA TYR A 56 -24.58 22.76 16.25
C TYR A 56 -24.79 23.01 14.75
N THR A 57 -24.00 23.91 14.16
CA THR A 57 -24.14 24.26 12.73
C THR A 57 -23.82 23.06 11.82
N LYS A 58 -24.67 22.79 10.83
CA LYS A 58 -24.53 21.62 9.93
C LYS A 58 -23.18 21.54 9.21
N LYS A 59 -22.55 22.69 8.96
CA LYS A 59 -21.28 22.81 8.22
C LYS A 59 -20.06 22.34 9.03
N GLY A 60 -20.07 22.48 10.36
CA GLY A 60 -18.95 22.10 11.21
C GLY A 60 -18.81 20.58 11.36
N ASN A 61 -19.94 19.88 11.41
CA ASN A 61 -19.96 18.42 11.58
C ASN A 61 -19.29 17.69 10.42
N ILE A 62 -19.59 18.09 9.18
CA ILE A 62 -19.00 17.46 7.98
C ILE A 62 -17.49 17.67 7.94
N LEU A 63 -17.00 18.85 8.32
CA LEU A 63 -15.57 19.15 8.41
C LEU A 63 -14.86 18.22 9.41
N VAL A 64 -15.44 18.03 10.60
CA VAL A 64 -14.90 17.13 11.61
C VAL A 64 -14.94 15.67 11.15
N ALA A 65 -16.04 15.24 10.51
CA ALA A 65 -16.17 13.88 9.98
C ALA A 65 -15.10 13.58 8.93
N THR A 66 -14.87 14.51 8.01
CA THR A 66 -13.84 14.38 6.97
C THR A 66 -12.44 14.34 7.58
N LEU A 67 -12.12 15.25 8.51
CA LEU A 67 -10.80 15.27 9.15
C LEU A 67 -10.51 13.98 9.92
N VAL A 68 -11.48 13.48 10.68
CA VAL A 68 -11.34 12.23 11.45
C VAL A 68 -11.24 11.03 10.50
N ALA A 69 -12.11 10.94 9.50
CA ALA A 69 -12.08 9.85 8.53
C ALA A 69 -10.75 9.81 7.75
N THR A 70 -10.25 10.96 7.29
CA THR A 70 -8.96 11.06 6.60
C THR A 70 -7.80 10.66 7.50
N GLY A 71 -7.78 11.13 8.75
CA GLY A 71 -6.74 10.76 9.72
C GLY A 71 -6.73 9.25 10.02
N ALA A 72 -7.92 8.67 10.24
CA ALA A 72 -8.08 7.23 10.47
C ALA A 72 -7.65 6.41 9.25
N ALA A 73 -8.10 6.79 8.06
CA ALA A 73 -7.75 6.13 6.81
C ALA A 73 -6.24 6.23 6.52
N TYR A 74 -5.63 7.40 6.76
CA TYR A 74 -4.20 7.59 6.59
C TYR A 74 -3.40 6.68 7.52
N LYS A 75 -3.77 6.60 8.81
CA LYS A 75 -3.13 5.71 9.79
C LYS A 75 -3.22 4.24 9.38
N VAL A 76 -4.43 3.77 9.05
CA VAL A 76 -4.65 2.40 8.58
C VAL A 76 -3.82 2.10 7.33
N THR A 77 -3.81 3.03 6.38
CA THR A 77 -3.09 2.86 5.12
C THR A 77 -1.58 2.88 5.36
N SER A 78 -1.07 3.79 6.21
CA SER A 78 0.36 3.88 6.50
C SER A 78 0.90 2.64 7.19
N ASP A 79 0.15 2.08 8.15
CA ASP A 79 0.58 0.90 8.90
C ASP A 79 0.59 -0.34 8.00
N ARG A 80 -0.43 -0.50 7.15
CA ARG A 80 -0.51 -1.61 6.19
C ARG A 80 0.57 -1.50 5.11
N THR A 81 0.82 -0.32 4.57
CA THR A 81 1.87 -0.08 3.59
C THR A 81 3.26 -0.35 4.19
N ARG A 82 3.53 0.09 5.42
CA ARG A 82 4.79 -0.23 6.12
C ARG A 82 4.97 -1.73 6.34
N ALA A 83 3.90 -2.46 6.66
CA ALA A 83 3.96 -3.92 6.79
C ALA A 83 4.26 -4.60 5.44
N CYS A 84 3.67 -4.12 4.34
CA CYS A 84 4.01 -4.62 2.99
C CYS A 84 5.46 -4.33 2.63
N GLN A 85 5.96 -3.14 2.95
CA GLN A 85 7.34 -2.74 2.71
C GLN A 85 8.34 -3.54 3.57
N ALA A 86 8.01 -3.85 4.83
CA ALA A 86 8.88 -4.68 5.66
C ALA A 86 9.01 -6.10 5.10
N ARG A 87 7.90 -6.67 4.58
CA ARG A 87 7.94 -7.98 3.90
C ARG A 87 8.77 -7.94 2.63
N TRP A 88 8.67 -6.85 1.87
CA TRP A 88 9.51 -6.63 0.70
C TRP A 88 10.99 -6.73 1.02
N MET A 89 11.44 -5.90 1.97
CA MET A 89 12.86 -5.81 2.33
C MET A 89 13.40 -7.15 2.83
N ALA A 90 12.63 -7.88 3.63
CA ALA A 90 13.03 -9.20 4.14
C ALA A 90 13.15 -10.28 3.05
N VAL A 91 12.41 -10.13 1.94
CA VAL A 91 12.52 -11.02 0.79
C VAL A 91 13.75 -10.63 -0.04
N GLU A 92 13.89 -9.34 -0.36
CA GLU A 92 14.99 -8.81 -1.16
C GLU A 92 16.36 -9.06 -0.51
N GLU A 93 16.50 -8.82 0.79
CA GLU A 93 17.74 -9.08 1.55
C GLU A 93 18.16 -10.56 1.49
N LYS A 94 17.21 -11.50 1.49
CA LYS A 94 17.53 -12.93 1.34
C LYS A 94 18.02 -13.24 -0.06
N TYR A 95 17.42 -12.65 -1.08
CA TYR A 95 17.85 -12.84 -2.46
C TYR A 95 19.24 -12.25 -2.71
N SER A 96 19.56 -11.07 -2.17
CA SER A 96 20.91 -10.49 -2.32
C SER A 96 21.99 -11.35 -1.66
N VAL A 97 21.75 -11.85 -0.44
CA VAL A 97 22.73 -12.71 0.25
C VAL A 97 22.91 -14.05 -0.47
N LEU A 98 21.84 -14.62 -1.03
CA LEU A 98 21.95 -15.84 -1.86
C LEU A 98 22.72 -15.56 -3.15
N GLN A 99 22.50 -14.42 -3.81
CA GLN A 99 23.24 -14.01 -5.00
C GLN A 99 24.74 -13.89 -4.69
N ASP A 100 25.11 -13.19 -3.61
CA ASP A 100 26.51 -13.02 -3.18
C ASP A 100 27.15 -14.35 -2.74
N ALA A 101 26.38 -15.24 -2.13
CA ALA A 101 26.85 -16.58 -1.73
C ALA A 101 26.96 -17.58 -2.89
N ILE A 102 26.29 -17.32 -4.01
CA ILE A 102 26.42 -18.07 -5.27
C ILE A 102 27.56 -17.51 -6.14
N GLU A 103 27.97 -16.25 -5.94
CA GLU A 103 29.06 -15.60 -6.66
C GLU A 103 30.48 -16.19 -6.49
N PRO A 104 30.82 -17.08 -5.53
CA PRO A 104 32.05 -17.88 -5.64
C PRO A 104 31.94 -19.07 -6.62
N ALA A 105 30.79 -19.31 -7.27
CA ALA A 105 30.55 -20.55 -8.04
C ALA A 105 30.01 -20.38 -9.48
N VAL A 106 30.02 -19.18 -10.08
CA VAL A 106 29.73 -19.05 -11.53
C VAL A 106 30.77 -18.17 -12.21
N PRO A 107 31.64 -18.72 -13.07
CA PRO A 107 32.52 -17.92 -13.89
C PRO A 107 31.69 -17.11 -14.88
N SER A 108 31.96 -15.80 -14.93
CA SER A 108 31.66 -14.93 -16.06
C SER A 108 32.17 -15.58 -17.36
N LYS A 109 31.29 -16.26 -18.12
CA LYS A 109 31.37 -16.45 -19.57
C LYS A 109 30.15 -17.20 -20.10
N GLU A 110 29.31 -16.51 -20.87
CA GLU A 110 29.02 -16.93 -22.24
C GLU A 110 28.56 -15.73 -23.07
N THR A 111 29.54 -15.09 -23.73
CA THR A 111 29.35 -14.43 -25.01
C THR A 111 29.19 -15.53 -26.06
N ILE A 112 28.04 -15.60 -26.75
CA ILE A 112 27.98 -16.15 -28.11
C ILE A 112 26.99 -15.30 -28.93
N VAL A 113 27.61 -14.48 -29.80
CA VAL A 113 27.23 -13.99 -31.15
C VAL A 113 25.81 -13.44 -31.36
#